data_AF-A0A8B6Y440-F1
#
_entry.id   AF-A0A8B6Y440-F1
#
_cell.length_a   1.000
_cell.length_b   1.000
_cell.length_c   1.000
_cell.angle_alpha   90.00
_cell.angle_beta   90.00
_cell.angle_gamma   90.00
#
_symmetry.space_group_name_H-M   'P 1'
#
loop_
_entity.id
_entity.type
_entity.pdbx_description
1 polymer ?
#
loop_
_entity_poly.entity_id
_entity_poly.type
_entity_poly.pdbx_seq_one_letter_code
_entity_poly.pdbx_strand_id
1 'polypeptide(L)'
;DNMYSCEKCKKLRNGIKYSRVNSLPEVLCIHLKRFRHELFYSSKISTYISFPLKDLDMEMFLSKDCQKSSSCSKYDLTAVITHFGSVGGGHYIAHAKNYVNGKWYEFNDSHVTEVSETSVLNTEAYVLFYTLKDNTAEMFRKKINAQLNSNKNYTEKYYISSEWFTKFNACIKPGPVSNYNILCKHLERLKSCGISKITAGSEVSSKDNFNTSVQEKSSIVYKNFIWYTL
;
A
#
# COMPACT_ATOMS: atom_id res chain seq x y z
N ASP A 1 35.74 -13.90 3.64
CA ASP A 1 34.55 -13.83 4.52
C ASP A 1 33.20 -14.17 3.88
N ASN A 2 33.04 -14.28 2.55
CA ASN A 2 31.76 -14.70 1.92
C ASN A 2 31.87 -15.99 1.09
N MET A 3 32.74 -16.92 1.50
CA MET A 3 32.92 -18.18 0.77
C MET A 3 31.84 -19.20 1.17
N TYR A 4 31.30 -19.92 0.19
CA TYR A 4 30.29 -20.95 0.41
C TYR A 4 30.96 -22.30 0.69
N SER A 5 30.43 -23.03 1.67
CA SER A 5 30.81 -24.42 1.87
C SER A 5 30.19 -25.26 0.75
N CYS A 6 31.03 -25.78 -0.15
CA CYS A 6 30.56 -26.64 -1.22
C CYS A 6 30.49 -28.08 -0.74
N GLU A 7 29.29 -28.66 -0.67
CA GLU A 7 29.06 -30.04 -0.23
C GLU A 7 29.83 -31.07 -1.08
N LYS A 8 29.98 -30.82 -2.38
CA LYS A 8 30.75 -31.70 -3.29
C LYS A 8 32.25 -31.59 -3.09
N CYS A 9 32.79 -30.38 -2.87
CA CYS A 9 34.23 -30.16 -2.73
C CYS A 9 34.72 -30.28 -1.28
N LYS A 10 33.80 -30.31 -0.30
CA LYS A 10 34.06 -30.28 1.16
C LYS A 10 35.02 -29.16 1.58
N LYS A 11 34.99 -28.02 0.87
CA LYS A 11 35.86 -26.86 1.07
C LYS A 11 35.11 -25.57 0.76
N LEU A 12 35.57 -24.48 1.36
CA LEU A 12 35.09 -23.14 1.07
C LEU A 12 35.45 -22.74 -0.37
N ARG A 13 34.47 -22.23 -1.12
CA ARG A 13 34.63 -21.75 -2.50
C ARG A 13 33.93 -20.42 -2.71
N ASN A 14 34.40 -19.66 -3.68
CA ASN A 14 33.64 -18.51 -4.18
C ASN A 14 32.44 -19.03 -4.95
N GLY A 15 31.24 -18.59 -4.56
CA GLY A 15 29.99 -18.93 -5.23
C GLY A 15 29.46 -17.74 -6.00
N ILE A 16 28.76 -18.01 -7.11
CA ILE A 16 27.96 -16.99 -7.78
C ILE A 16 26.53 -17.12 -7.24
N LYS A 17 26.00 -16.03 -6.69
CA LYS A 17 24.64 -15.98 -6.14
C LYS A 17 23.72 -15.24 -7.10
N TYR A 18 22.59 -15.87 -7.44
CA TYR A 18 21.49 -15.24 -8.15
C TYR A 18 20.24 -15.27 -7.27
N SER A 19 19.35 -14.28 -7.42
CA SER A 19 18.06 -14.21 -6.74
C SER A 19 16.96 -14.01 -7.77
N ARG A 20 15.83 -14.69 -7.61
CA ARG A 20 14.64 -14.55 -8.45
C ARG A 20 13.40 -14.40 -7.57
N VAL A 21 12.34 -13.86 -8.14
CA VAL A 21 11.06 -13.69 -7.43
C VAL A 21 10.24 -14.96 -7.58
N ASN A 22 9.90 -15.60 -6.45
CA ASN A 22 9.13 -16.85 -6.44
C ASN A 22 7.62 -16.64 -6.47
N SER A 23 7.16 -15.48 -6.02
CA SER A 23 5.73 -15.13 -5.96
C SER A 23 5.57 -13.62 -6.02
N LEU A 24 4.55 -13.16 -6.72
CA LEU A 24 4.23 -11.74 -6.89
C LEU A 24 3.32 -11.24 -5.76
N PRO A 25 3.73 -10.23 -4.97
CA PRO A 25 2.87 -9.64 -3.94
C PRO A 25 1.81 -8.71 -4.55
N GLU A 26 0.69 -8.52 -3.86
CA GLU A 26 -0.35 -7.55 -4.30
C GLU A 26 0.19 -6.12 -4.31
N VAL A 27 1.04 -5.76 -3.34
CA VAL A 27 1.80 -4.51 -3.32
C VAL A 27 3.28 -4.84 -3.34
N LEU A 28 3.96 -4.44 -4.40
CA LEU A 28 5.39 -4.56 -4.59
C LEU A 28 6.09 -3.29 -4.08
N CYS A 29 6.98 -3.44 -3.11
CA CYS A 29 7.83 -2.38 -2.59
C CYS A 29 9.24 -2.54 -3.17
N ILE A 30 9.73 -1.52 -3.88
CA ILE A 30 11.07 -1.50 -4.47
C ILE A 30 11.88 -0.41 -3.78
N HIS A 31 12.91 -0.81 -3.05
CA HIS A 31 13.86 0.10 -2.41
C HIS A 31 15.10 0.28 -3.29
N LEU A 32 15.42 1.53 -3.62
CA LEU A 32 16.63 1.88 -4.34
C LEU A 32 17.74 2.16 -3.33
N LYS A 33 18.75 1.28 -3.27
CA LYS A 33 19.87 1.36 -2.33
C LYS A 33 20.83 2.50 -2.71
N ARG A 34 20.42 3.74 -2.41
CA ARG A 34 21.14 4.96 -2.76
C ARG A 34 22.25 5.34 -1.78
N PHE A 35 22.21 4.84 -0.54
CA PHE A 35 23.22 5.19 0.46
C PHE A 35 24.33 4.14 0.50
N ARG A 36 25.57 4.63 0.43
CA ARG A 36 26.79 3.85 0.66
C ARG A 36 27.48 4.39 1.89
N HIS A 37 27.80 3.49 2.80
CA HIS A 37 28.57 3.79 4.00
C HIS A 37 29.87 3.00 3.91
N GLU A 38 30.97 3.73 3.80
CA GLU A 38 32.32 3.20 3.88
C GLU A 38 32.96 3.65 5.20
N LEU A 39 34.11 3.09 5.56
CA LEU A 39 34.74 3.31 6.87
C LEU A 39 35.01 4.78 7.19
N PHE A 40 35.31 5.60 6.18
CA PHE A 40 35.74 7.00 6.35
C PHE A 40 34.83 8.03 5.71
N TYR A 41 33.87 7.61 4.89
CA TYR A 41 32.93 8.52 4.25
C TYR A 41 31.63 7.80 3.92
N SER A 42 30.56 8.56 3.84
CA SER A 42 29.29 8.07 3.34
C SER A 42 28.83 8.95 2.17
N SER A 43 28.18 8.34 1.18
CA SER A 43 27.71 9.04 -0.01
C SER A 43 26.30 8.62 -0.40
N LYS A 44 25.56 9.55 -1.03
CA LYS A 44 24.26 9.30 -1.67
C LYS A 44 24.46 9.23 -3.18
N ILE A 45 23.92 8.19 -3.80
CA ILE A 45 23.82 8.03 -5.25
C ILE A 45 22.60 8.82 -5.73
N SER A 46 22.84 9.99 -6.33
CA SER A 46 21.82 10.87 -6.92
C SER A 46 21.51 10.56 -8.39
N THR A 47 22.03 9.46 -8.93
CA THR A 47 21.77 9.06 -10.31
C THR A 47 20.26 8.94 -10.56
N TYR A 48 19.78 9.59 -11.61
CA TYR A 48 18.39 9.48 -12.05
C TYR A 48 18.10 8.03 -12.47
N ILE A 49 16.96 7.50 -12.01
CA ILE A 49 16.48 6.16 -12.35
C ILE A 49 15.11 6.34 -12.97
N SER A 50 14.97 5.95 -14.23
CA SER A 50 13.68 5.91 -14.89
C SER A 50 12.85 4.75 -14.37
N PHE A 51 11.56 5.00 -14.11
CA PHE A 51 10.60 3.99 -13.69
C PHE A 51 9.24 4.25 -14.39
N PRO A 52 8.50 3.19 -14.79
CA PRO A 52 7.23 3.35 -15.47
C PRO A 52 6.08 3.65 -14.50
N LEU A 53 5.13 4.51 -14.87
CA LEU A 53 3.92 4.72 -14.06
C LEU A 53 2.93 3.56 -14.17
N LYS A 54 2.94 2.85 -15.29
CA LYS A 54 1.99 1.78 -15.61
C LYS A 54 2.69 0.61 -16.26
N ASP A 55 2.09 -0.57 -16.11
CA ASP A 55 2.48 -1.80 -16.79
C ASP A 55 3.95 -2.20 -16.58
N LEU A 56 4.49 -2.02 -15.36
CA LEU A 56 5.77 -2.59 -14.96
C LEU A 56 5.66 -4.12 -15.01
N ASP A 57 6.31 -4.74 -15.99
CA ASP A 57 6.27 -6.19 -16.18
C ASP A 57 7.38 -6.89 -15.39
N MET A 58 6.96 -7.71 -14.43
CA MET A 58 7.88 -8.48 -13.58
C MET A 58 8.24 -9.85 -14.17
N GLU A 59 7.69 -10.27 -15.32
CA GLU A 59 7.82 -11.63 -15.85
C GLU A 59 9.28 -12.08 -15.98
N MET A 60 10.18 -11.20 -16.44
CA MET A 60 11.60 -11.53 -16.63
C MET A 60 12.37 -11.80 -15.33
N PHE A 61 11.83 -11.40 -14.17
CA PHE A 61 12.47 -11.56 -12.87
C PHE A 61 11.94 -12.77 -12.07
N LEU A 62 10.93 -13.46 -12.60
CA LEU A 62 10.29 -14.60 -11.94
C LEU A 62 11.15 -15.87 -12.00
N SER A 63 11.06 -16.70 -10.96
CA SER A 63 11.57 -18.06 -11.00
C SER A 63 10.74 -18.93 -11.96
N LYS A 64 11.36 -19.95 -12.55
CA LYS A 64 10.64 -20.93 -13.40
C LYS A 64 9.50 -21.63 -12.67
N ASP A 65 9.65 -21.79 -11.36
CA ASP A 65 8.68 -22.44 -10.47
C ASP A 65 7.68 -21.44 -9.85
N CYS A 66 7.65 -20.19 -10.34
CA CYS A 66 6.70 -19.20 -9.85
C CYS A 66 5.28 -19.67 -10.18
N GLN A 67 4.47 -19.91 -9.15
CA GLN A 67 3.06 -20.23 -9.32
C GLN A 67 2.37 -19.00 -9.93
N LYS A 68 2.10 -19.05 -11.24
CA LYS A 68 1.31 -18.02 -11.94
C LYS A 68 -0.15 -18.13 -11.47
N SER A 69 -0.44 -17.69 -10.24
CA SER A 69 -1.80 -17.71 -9.66
C SER A 69 -2.75 -16.74 -10.37
N SER A 70 -2.20 -15.77 -11.07
CA SER A 70 -2.92 -14.75 -11.83
C SER A 70 -2.13 -14.48 -13.11
N SER A 71 -2.80 -14.47 -14.25
CA SER A 71 -2.23 -14.17 -15.58
C SER A 71 -1.69 -12.74 -15.74
N CYS A 72 -1.56 -11.98 -14.65
CA CYS A 72 -1.05 -10.64 -14.64
C CYS A 72 0.24 -10.57 -13.82
N SER A 73 1.36 -10.28 -14.48
CA SER A 73 2.66 -9.93 -13.90
C SER A 73 2.92 -8.42 -13.88
N LYS A 74 1.90 -7.63 -14.21
CA LYS A 74 2.02 -6.20 -14.45
C LYS A 74 1.60 -5.41 -13.22
N TYR A 75 2.35 -4.35 -12.96
CA TYR A 75 2.09 -3.44 -11.86
C TYR A 75 1.94 -1.99 -12.32
N ASP A 76 1.08 -1.26 -11.64
CA ASP A 76 0.96 0.19 -11.79
C ASP A 76 1.51 0.89 -10.55
N LEU A 77 2.21 2.00 -10.74
CA LEU A 77 2.79 2.78 -9.66
C LEU A 77 1.69 3.49 -8.88
N THR A 78 1.71 3.36 -7.56
CA THR A 78 0.73 3.98 -6.65
C THR A 78 1.34 5.01 -5.74
N ALA A 79 2.61 4.86 -5.36
CA ALA A 79 3.32 5.86 -4.57
C ALA A 79 4.84 5.83 -4.80
N VAL A 80 5.49 6.96 -4.54
CA VAL A 80 6.92 7.15 -4.58
C VAL A 80 7.34 7.94 -3.35
N ILE A 81 8.35 7.46 -2.63
CA ILE A 81 9.04 8.26 -1.61
C ILE A 81 10.29 8.84 -2.25
N THR A 82 10.48 10.14 -2.09
CA THR A 82 11.65 10.88 -2.57
C THR A 82 12.44 11.33 -1.36
N HIS A 83 13.77 11.25 -1.46
CA HIS A 83 14.67 11.77 -0.43
C HIS A 83 15.51 12.91 -1.00
N PHE A 84 15.45 14.08 -0.38
CA PHE A 84 16.33 15.21 -0.67
C PHE A 84 17.47 15.28 0.35
N GLY A 85 18.58 15.89 -0.04
CA GLY A 85 19.72 16.06 0.86
C GLY A 85 20.73 14.91 0.79
N SER A 86 21.58 14.85 1.81
CA SER A 86 22.81 14.04 1.86
C SER A 86 22.70 12.93 2.91
N VAL A 87 23.81 12.26 3.21
CA VAL A 87 23.83 11.19 4.22
C VAL A 87 23.71 11.71 5.65
N GLY A 88 24.19 12.93 5.91
CA GLY A 88 24.17 13.54 7.25
C GLY A 88 22.85 14.22 7.61
N GLY A 89 21.88 14.23 6.69
CA GLY A 89 20.61 14.92 6.87
C GLY A 89 19.91 15.12 5.54
N GLY A 90 18.60 14.99 5.57
CA GLY A 90 17.76 15.10 4.40
C GLY A 90 16.29 15.25 4.74
N HIS A 91 15.48 15.32 3.70
CA HIS A 91 14.03 15.49 3.81
C HIS A 91 13.31 14.47 2.95
N TYR A 92 12.28 13.85 3.50
CA TYR A 92 11.48 12.87 2.79
C TYR A 92 10.14 13.47 2.43
N ILE A 93 9.75 13.29 1.17
CA ILE A 93 8.40 13.60 0.70
C ILE A 93 7.81 12.37 0.03
N ALA A 94 6.48 12.30 -0.03
CA ALA A 94 5.78 11.23 -0.72
C ALA A 94 4.96 11.79 -1.88
N HIS A 95 5.00 11.11 -3.01
CA HIS A 95 4.05 11.30 -4.10
C HIS A 95 3.12 10.10 -4.09
N ALA A 96 1.81 10.30 -4.01
CA ALA A 96 0.86 9.19 -4.05
C ALA A 96 -0.32 9.50 -4.97
N LYS A 97 -0.78 8.45 -5.65
CA LYS A 97 -1.96 8.51 -6.50
C LYS A 97 -3.21 8.32 -5.65
N ASN A 98 -4.13 9.27 -5.72
CA ASN A 98 -5.43 9.14 -5.09
C ASN A 98 -6.29 8.16 -5.89
N TYR A 99 -6.78 7.11 -5.23
CA TYR A 99 -7.54 6.04 -5.89
C TYR A 99 -8.95 6.48 -6.32
N VAL A 100 -9.51 7.54 -5.73
CA VAL A 100 -10.88 8.03 -6.00
C VAL A 100 -10.91 8.82 -7.30
N ASN A 101 -10.00 9.78 -7.45
CA ASN A 101 -9.98 10.70 -8.60
C ASN A 101 -8.87 10.40 -9.60
N GLY A 102 -7.96 9.48 -9.28
CA GLY A 102 -6.85 9.07 -10.15
C GLY A 102 -5.73 10.10 -10.29
N LYS A 103 -5.74 11.20 -9.51
CA LYS A 103 -4.75 12.28 -9.56
C LYS A 103 -3.59 12.02 -8.61
N TRP A 104 -2.45 12.63 -8.90
CA TRP A 104 -1.25 12.55 -8.06
C TRP A 104 -1.18 13.73 -7.10
N TYR A 105 -0.72 13.43 -5.89
CA TYR A 105 -0.50 14.43 -4.85
C TYR A 105 0.90 14.27 -4.27
N GLU A 106 1.56 15.39 -4.03
CA GLU A 106 2.76 15.49 -3.22
C GLU A 106 2.36 15.76 -1.77
N PHE A 107 2.96 15.00 -0.85
CA PHE A 107 2.79 15.10 0.59
C PHE A 107 4.15 15.50 1.17
N ASN A 108 4.23 16.75 1.59
CA ASN A 108 5.41 17.37 2.18
C ASN A 108 5.03 17.88 3.58
N ASP A 109 5.22 17.01 4.57
CA ASP A 109 4.80 17.21 5.96
C ASP A 109 3.32 17.62 6.07
N SER A 110 3.05 18.87 6.47
CA SER A 110 1.71 19.42 6.62
C SER A 110 1.08 19.91 5.30
N HIS A 111 1.83 19.90 4.20
CA HIS A 111 1.40 20.43 2.91
C HIS A 111 1.06 19.29 1.95
N VAL A 112 -0.11 19.40 1.32
CA VAL A 112 -0.58 18.47 0.29
C VAL A 112 -0.92 19.26 -0.96
N THR A 113 -0.28 18.93 -2.08
CA THR A 113 -0.43 19.65 -3.35
C THR A 113 -0.71 18.67 -4.49
N GLU A 114 -1.62 19.02 -5.40
CA GLU A 114 -1.84 18.22 -6.61
C GLU A 114 -0.65 18.43 -7.56
N VAL A 115 -0.15 17.35 -8.16
CA VAL A 115 1.02 17.35 -9.05
C VAL A 115 0.76 16.52 -10.30
N SER A 116 1.51 16.82 -11.37
CA SER A 116 1.41 16.09 -12.63
C SER A 116 2.18 14.78 -12.61
N GLU A 117 1.78 13.83 -13.45
CA GLU A 117 2.50 12.56 -13.67
C GLU A 117 3.97 12.80 -14.07
N THR A 118 4.23 13.81 -14.91
CA THR A 118 5.59 14.22 -15.30
C THR A 118 6.42 14.69 -14.11
N SER A 119 5.83 15.38 -13.14
CA SER A 119 6.52 15.77 -11.91
C SER A 119 6.97 14.54 -11.13
N VAL A 120 6.08 13.56 -10.97
CA VAL A 120 6.35 12.30 -10.25
C VAL A 120 7.51 11.54 -10.90
N LEU A 121 7.50 11.41 -12.23
CA LEU A 121 8.54 10.71 -13.00
C LEU A 121 9.92 11.34 -12.85
N ASN A 122 9.99 12.66 -12.70
CA ASN A 122 11.25 13.39 -12.60
C ASN A 122 11.82 13.47 -11.17
N THR A 123 11.21 12.75 -10.21
CA THR A 123 11.69 12.75 -8.81
C THR A 123 12.92 11.86 -8.59
N GLU A 124 13.72 12.20 -7.58
CA GLU A 124 14.79 11.32 -7.07
C GLU A 124 14.20 10.17 -6.23
N ALA A 125 13.50 9.23 -6.89
CA ALA A 125 12.81 8.13 -6.23
C ALA A 125 13.76 7.35 -5.31
N TYR A 126 13.32 7.08 -4.09
CA TYR A 126 14.02 6.29 -3.07
C TYR A 126 13.31 4.97 -2.80
N VAL A 127 11.98 5.01 -2.64
CA VAL A 127 11.12 3.82 -2.51
C VAL A 127 9.96 3.95 -3.48
N LEU A 128 9.69 2.90 -4.24
CA LEU A 128 8.58 2.84 -5.19
C LEU A 128 7.57 1.80 -4.69
N PHE A 129 6.29 2.17 -4.73
CA PHE A 129 5.18 1.28 -4.41
C PHE A 129 4.36 1.02 -5.66
N TYR A 130 4.26 -0.25 -6.00
CA TYR A 130 3.58 -0.76 -7.18
C TYR A 130 2.45 -1.67 -6.73
N THR A 131 1.25 -1.50 -7.29
CA THR A 131 0.11 -2.39 -7.03
C THR A 131 -0.12 -3.30 -8.23
N LEU A 132 -0.33 -4.59 -7.95
CA LEU A 132 -0.58 -5.60 -8.97
C LEU A 132 -1.88 -5.25 -9.71
N LYS A 133 -1.82 -5.28 -11.04
CA LYS A 133 -2.97 -4.97 -11.88
C LYS A 133 -3.95 -6.14 -11.89
N ASP A 134 -4.86 -6.16 -10.93
CA ASP A 134 -5.94 -7.14 -10.88
C ASP A 134 -7.16 -6.64 -11.67
N ASN A 135 -7.20 -6.98 -12.96
CA ASN A 135 -8.32 -6.67 -13.84
C ASN A 135 -9.64 -7.28 -13.33
N THR A 136 -9.58 -8.41 -12.62
CA THR A 136 -10.76 -9.09 -12.09
C THR A 136 -11.35 -8.31 -10.93
N ALA A 137 -10.53 -7.91 -9.95
CA ALA A 137 -10.97 -7.07 -8.84
C ALA A 137 -11.49 -5.69 -9.31
N GLU A 138 -10.85 -5.08 -10.30
CA GLU A 138 -11.34 -3.84 -10.90
C GLU A 138 -12.71 -4.01 -11.57
N MET A 139 -12.92 -5.09 -12.33
CA MET A 139 -14.22 -5.39 -12.93
C MET A 139 -15.31 -5.56 -11.85
N PHE A 140 -15.01 -6.30 -10.78
CA PHE A 140 -15.95 -6.46 -9.67
C PHE A 140 -16.28 -5.12 -9.00
N ARG A 141 -15.27 -4.28 -8.73
CA ARG A 141 -15.47 -2.94 -8.16
C ARG A 141 -16.33 -2.06 -9.06
N LYS A 142 -16.05 -2.04 -10.38
CA LYS A 142 -16.84 -1.27 -11.37
C LYS A 142 -18.29 -1.76 -11.43
N LYS A 143 -18.51 -3.08 -11.43
CA LYS A 143 -19.85 -3.69 -11.44
C LYS A 143 -20.65 -3.32 -10.20
N ILE A 144 -20.03 -3.41 -9.01
CA ILE A 144 -20.66 -3.02 -7.74
C ILE A 144 -21.00 -1.52 -7.74
N ASN A 145 -20.06 -0.66 -8.13
CA ASN A 145 -20.31 0.79 -8.18
C ASN A 145 -21.43 1.17 -9.17
N ALA A 146 -21.48 0.50 -10.34
CA ALA A 146 -22.57 0.71 -11.30
C ALA A 146 -23.94 0.28 -10.72
N GLN A 147 -23.99 -0.86 -10.01
CA GLN A 147 -25.20 -1.33 -9.34
C GLN A 147 -25.64 -0.39 -8.20
N LEU A 148 -24.70 0.10 -7.38
CA LEU A 148 -24.97 1.07 -6.32
C LEU A 148 -25.53 2.39 -6.88
N ASN A 149 -25.01 2.88 -8.01
CA ASN A 149 -25.48 4.11 -8.62
C ASN A 149 -26.86 3.99 -9.30
N SER A 150 -27.31 2.76 -9.61
CA SER A 150 -28.57 2.49 -10.33
C SER A 150 -29.77 2.39 -9.38
N ASN A 151 -29.57 1.90 -8.15
CA ASN A 151 -30.62 1.77 -7.14
C ASN A 151 -30.66 2.99 -6.22
N LYS A 152 -31.18 4.12 -6.68
CA LYS A 152 -31.36 5.32 -5.84
C LYS A 152 -32.59 5.27 -4.90
N ASN A 153 -33.31 4.16 -4.83
CA ASN A 153 -34.56 4.08 -4.05
C ASN A 153 -34.57 2.91 -3.05
N TYR A 154 -33.53 2.77 -2.23
CA TYR A 154 -33.57 2.17 -0.88
C TYR A 154 -32.14 2.25 -0.28
N THR A 155 -31.98 2.73 0.96
CA THR A 155 -30.68 2.70 1.67
C THR A 155 -30.69 1.57 2.69
N GLU A 156 -30.32 0.41 2.20
CA GLU A 156 -29.95 -0.75 2.98
C GLU A 156 -28.82 -0.40 3.96
N LYS A 157 -29.07 -0.63 5.25
CA LYS A 157 -28.05 -0.50 6.28
C LYS A 157 -27.27 -1.82 6.33
N TYR A 158 -26.07 -1.82 5.78
CA TYR A 158 -25.16 -2.96 5.90
C TYR A 158 -24.30 -2.82 7.15
N TYR A 159 -24.01 -3.95 7.78
CA TYR A 159 -23.13 -4.04 8.94
C TYR A 159 -22.04 -5.05 8.64
N ILE A 160 -20.79 -4.67 8.89
CA ILE A 160 -19.63 -5.54 8.75
C ILE A 160 -18.87 -5.61 10.07
N SER A 161 -18.15 -6.71 10.28
CA SER A 161 -17.22 -6.85 11.41
C SER A 161 -16.24 -5.69 11.40
N SER A 162 -16.10 -4.99 12.54
CA SER A 162 -15.12 -3.92 12.68
C SER A 162 -13.70 -4.43 12.49
N GLU A 163 -13.41 -5.68 12.86
CA GLU A 163 -12.10 -6.29 12.64
C GLU A 163 -11.79 -6.43 11.14
N TRP A 164 -12.76 -6.90 10.36
CA TRP A 164 -12.61 -7.02 8.91
C TRP A 164 -12.45 -5.65 8.26
N PHE A 165 -13.25 -4.66 8.69
CA PHE A 165 -13.18 -3.29 8.21
C PHE A 165 -11.84 -2.61 8.56
N THR A 166 -11.32 -2.84 9.77
CA THR A 166 -10.00 -2.34 10.18
C THR A 166 -8.89 -2.97 9.36
N LYS A 167 -8.93 -4.28 9.12
CA LYS A 167 -7.96 -4.95 8.23
C LYS A 167 -8.02 -4.39 6.81
N PHE A 168 -9.23 -4.19 6.27
CA PHE A 168 -9.45 -3.59 4.97
C PHE A 168 -8.89 -2.15 4.88
N ASN A 169 -9.22 -1.29 5.84
CA ASN A 169 -8.72 0.10 5.88
C ASN A 169 -7.21 0.22 6.11
N ALA A 170 -6.60 -0.79 6.74
CA ALA A 170 -5.15 -0.87 6.92
C ALA A 170 -4.42 -1.47 5.71
N CYS A 171 -5.09 -1.68 4.58
CA CYS A 171 -4.55 -2.31 3.38
C CYS A 171 -3.99 -3.74 3.62
N ILE A 172 -4.52 -4.45 4.62
CA ILE A 172 -4.20 -5.85 4.92
C ILE A 172 -5.28 -6.73 4.28
N LYS A 173 -4.92 -7.86 3.66
CA LYS A 173 -5.89 -8.82 3.09
C LYS A 173 -6.81 -9.32 4.22
N PRO A 174 -8.07 -8.86 4.29
CA PRO A 174 -8.90 -9.08 5.47
C PRO A 174 -9.47 -10.51 5.55
N GLY A 175 -9.28 -11.30 4.48
CA GLY A 175 -9.89 -12.61 4.31
C GLY A 175 -11.36 -12.51 3.89
N PRO A 176 -12.09 -13.64 3.87
CA PRO A 176 -13.52 -13.65 3.60
C PRO A 176 -14.27 -12.75 4.60
N VAL A 177 -15.26 -11.98 4.13
CA VAL A 177 -16.16 -11.25 5.01
C VAL A 177 -16.86 -12.27 5.90
N SER A 178 -16.62 -12.20 7.21
CA SER A 178 -17.22 -13.12 8.16
C SER A 178 -17.98 -12.36 9.25
N ASN A 179 -19.12 -12.91 9.64
CA ASN A 179 -20.03 -12.31 10.62
C ASN A 179 -19.90 -12.94 12.02
N TYR A 180 -18.86 -13.75 12.25
CA TYR A 180 -18.66 -14.49 13.51
C TYR A 180 -18.55 -13.57 14.73
N ASN A 181 -18.01 -12.36 14.57
CA ASN A 181 -17.88 -11.41 15.67
C ASN A 181 -19.15 -10.56 15.91
N ILE A 182 -20.17 -10.73 15.07
CA ILE A 182 -21.40 -9.92 15.08
C ILE A 182 -22.63 -10.73 15.51
N LEU A 183 -22.54 -12.06 15.46
CA LEU A 183 -23.62 -13.00 15.73
C LEU A 183 -23.23 -13.93 16.88
N CYS A 184 -24.13 -14.10 17.85
CA CYS A 184 -24.03 -15.19 18.83
C CYS A 184 -24.34 -16.53 18.13
N LYS A 185 -23.96 -17.66 18.74
CA LYS A 185 -24.28 -19.04 18.30
C LYS A 185 -25.78 -19.32 18.06
N HIS A 186 -26.66 -18.44 18.54
CA HIS A 186 -28.11 -18.49 18.34
C HIS A 186 -28.60 -17.59 17.20
N LEU A 187 -27.70 -17.05 16.36
CA LEU A 187 -27.97 -16.08 15.28
C LEU A 187 -28.56 -14.74 15.75
N GLU A 188 -28.55 -14.48 17.07
CA GLU A 188 -28.95 -13.20 17.64
C GLU A 188 -27.78 -12.21 17.69
N ARG A 189 -28.10 -10.92 17.53
CA ARG A 189 -27.14 -9.82 17.49
C ARG A 189 -26.50 -9.59 18.86
N LEU A 190 -25.16 -9.60 18.93
CA LEU A 190 -24.43 -9.23 20.15
C LEU A 190 -24.60 -7.71 20.41
N LYS A 191 -25.17 -7.34 21.55
CA LYS A 191 -25.53 -5.95 21.88
C LYS A 191 -24.35 -5.05 22.27
N SER A 192 -23.14 -5.60 22.42
CA SER A 192 -21.96 -4.84 22.89
C SER A 192 -20.72 -5.13 22.04
N CYS A 193 -20.20 -4.08 21.40
CA CYS A 193 -18.88 -3.95 20.78
C CYS A 193 -18.60 -4.78 19.50
N GLY A 194 -18.30 -4.09 18.39
CA GLY A 194 -17.62 -4.69 17.22
C GLY A 194 -18.22 -4.43 15.84
N ILE A 195 -19.17 -3.49 15.68
CA ILE A 195 -19.88 -3.29 14.41
C ILE A 195 -19.50 -1.95 13.78
N SER A 196 -19.00 -1.99 12.55
CA SER A 196 -18.84 -0.79 11.71
C SER A 196 -20.04 -0.67 10.77
N LYS A 197 -20.74 0.47 10.84
CA LYS A 197 -21.88 0.77 9.96
C LYS A 197 -21.34 1.26 8.62
N ILE A 198 -21.82 0.67 7.53
CA ILE A 198 -21.51 1.12 6.17
C ILE A 198 -22.83 1.48 5.49
N THR A 199 -22.92 2.70 4.96
CA THR A 199 -24.07 3.15 4.18
C THR A 199 -23.68 3.15 2.70
N ALA A 200 -24.52 2.57 1.85
CA ALA A 200 -24.35 2.66 0.41
C ALA A 200 -24.64 4.11 -0.05
N GLY A 201 -23.66 4.75 -0.71
CA GLY A 201 -23.91 5.94 -1.52
C GLY A 201 -23.59 7.32 -0.93
N SER A 202 -22.91 7.45 0.22
CA SER A 202 -22.40 8.74 0.66
C SER A 202 -20.90 8.86 0.39
N GLU A 203 -20.52 9.81 -0.47
CA GLU A 203 -19.24 10.50 -0.32
C GLU A 203 -19.04 10.81 1.17
N VAL A 204 -17.86 10.51 1.71
CA VAL A 204 -17.51 10.94 3.07
C VAL A 204 -17.29 12.46 3.00
N SER A 205 -18.37 13.22 2.97
CA SER A 205 -18.33 14.65 3.22
C SER A 205 -18.30 14.81 4.74
N SER A 206 -17.17 15.35 5.20
CA SER A 206 -17.03 15.91 6.53
C SER A 206 -17.97 17.10 6.66
N LYS A 207 -19.12 16.88 7.32
CA LYS A 207 -19.86 17.81 8.20
C LYS A 207 -21.28 17.28 8.34
N ASP A 208 -21.63 16.78 9.53
CA ASP A 208 -22.65 17.43 10.33
C ASP A 208 -22.70 16.85 11.74
N ASN A 209 -22.64 17.77 12.69
CA ASN A 209 -22.67 17.57 14.12
C ASN A 209 -24.06 17.11 14.57
N PHE A 210 -24.13 16.12 15.46
CA PHE A 210 -25.06 16.20 16.59
C PHE A 210 -24.34 15.77 17.86
N ASN A 211 -24.14 16.78 18.71
CA ASN A 211 -23.62 16.70 20.06
C ASN A 211 -24.57 15.95 21.00
N THR A 212 -24.00 15.17 21.90
CA THR A 212 -24.29 15.17 23.35
C THR A 212 -23.15 14.35 24.01
N SER A 213 -22.00 14.98 24.20
CA SER A 213 -21.57 15.58 25.48
C SER A 213 -21.27 14.56 26.59
N VAL A 214 -20.05 14.04 26.57
CA VAL A 214 -19.23 13.91 27.79
C VAL A 214 -17.88 14.55 27.45
N GLN A 215 -17.61 15.68 28.10
CA GLN A 215 -16.31 16.34 28.09
C GLN A 215 -15.30 15.50 28.87
N GLU A 216 -14.14 15.21 28.30
CA GLU A 216 -12.90 15.89 28.70
C GLU A 216 -11.71 15.52 27.80
N LYS A 217 -11.20 16.57 27.14
CA LYS A 217 -9.80 16.89 26.85
C LYS A 217 -8.92 15.90 26.06
N SER A 218 -8.56 16.42 24.89
CA SER A 218 -7.23 16.41 24.25
C SER A 218 -6.84 15.26 23.33
N SER A 219 -6.38 15.68 22.14
CA SER A 219 -5.60 14.95 21.13
C SER A 219 -6.37 14.08 20.14
N ILE A 220 -6.95 14.74 19.13
CA ILE A 220 -7.21 14.11 17.82
C ILE A 220 -5.85 13.90 17.16
N VAL A 221 -5.29 12.70 17.35
CA VAL A 221 -4.11 12.26 16.60
C VAL A 221 -4.60 11.74 15.25
N TYR A 222 -4.35 12.49 14.19
CA TYR A 222 -4.24 11.92 12.85
C TYR A 222 -3.13 10.86 12.90
N LYS A 223 -3.49 9.58 13.08
CA LYS A 223 -2.54 8.48 12.88
C LYS A 223 -2.39 8.23 11.39
N ASN A 224 -1.73 9.18 10.74
CA ASN A 224 -0.98 8.91 9.53
C ASN A 224 0.10 7.88 9.85
N PHE A 225 0.43 7.06 8.84
CA PHE A 225 1.50 6.08 8.84
C PHE A 225 2.70 6.50 9.70
N ILE A 226 2.81 5.93 10.89
CA ILE A 226 4.03 6.01 11.70
C ILE A 226 4.97 4.96 11.12
N TRP A 227 5.96 5.40 10.34
CA TRP A 227 7.19 4.65 10.22
C TRP A 227 8.16 5.20 11.25
N TYR A 228 8.52 4.34 12.22
CA TYR A 228 9.64 4.59 13.09
C TYR A 228 10.89 4.73 12.23
N THR A 229 11.58 5.86 12.35
CA THR A 229 12.98 6.01 11.96
C THR A 229 13.81 5.01 12.75
N LEU A 230 14.54 4.13 12.06
CA LEU A 230 15.81 3.59 12.54
C LEU A 230 16.92 4.52 12.11
#